data_AF-A0A8H3X725-F1
#
_entry.id   AF-A0A8H3X725-F1
#
_cell.length_a   1.000
_cell.length_b   1.000
_cell.length_c   1.000
_cell.angle_alpha   90.00
_cell.angle_beta   90.00
_cell.angle_gamma   90.00
#
_symmetry.space_group_name_H-M   'P 1'
#
loop_
_entity.id
_entity.type
_entity.pdbx_description
1 polymer ?
#
loop_
_entity_poly.entity_id
_entity_poly.type
_entity_poly.pdbx_seq_one_letter_code
_entity_poly.pdbx_strand_id
1 'polypeptide(L)'
;MTCEPLLSHLQRLSFHECPIISEYSAIIPILTHAPNLTYIDLSGCSISDLTLNFLAGTNAPTKLSYLLLAKCKNISSDATSSFISKCTQLETFNLYCNRTAIKEDGLITILRSPSVENFKIDIGSSHITPLISTVFYMNI
;
A
#
# COMPACT_ATOMS: atom_id res chain seq x y z
N MET A 1 23.22 14.72 -2.96
CA MET A 1 23.68 13.87 -1.85
C MET A 1 22.66 12.76 -1.68
N THR A 2 22.94 11.57 -2.20
CA THR A 2 22.15 10.38 -1.87
C THR A 2 22.68 9.87 -0.52
N CYS A 3 21.85 9.86 0.51
CA CYS A 3 22.19 9.22 1.78
C CYS A 3 22.46 7.74 1.51
N GLU A 4 23.59 7.21 1.99
CA GLU A 4 23.85 5.78 1.87
C GLU A 4 22.78 5.00 2.65
N PRO A 5 22.28 3.89 2.10
CA PRO A 5 21.24 3.10 2.77
C PRO A 5 21.81 2.43 4.03
N LEU A 6 21.45 2.96 5.20
CA LEU A 6 21.93 2.51 6.51
C LEU A 6 21.25 1.22 7.00
N LEU A 7 20.04 0.91 6.50
CA LEU A 7 19.21 -0.22 6.93
C LEU A 7 19.07 -1.25 5.80
N SER A 8 20.15 -1.52 5.07
CA SER A 8 20.17 -2.44 3.91
C SER A 8 19.77 -3.88 4.24
N HIS A 9 19.94 -4.31 5.50
CA HIS A 9 19.53 -5.63 5.97
C HIS A 9 18.03 -5.72 6.32
N LEU A 10 17.34 -4.59 6.46
CA LEU A 10 15.95 -4.57 6.89
C LEU A 10 15.03 -4.98 5.74
N GLN A 11 14.33 -6.10 5.92
CA GLN A 11 13.38 -6.65 4.94
C GLN A 11 11.92 -6.51 5.38
N ARG A 12 11.68 -6.42 6.70
CA ARG A 12 10.34 -6.33 7.27
C ARG A 12 10.26 -5.16 8.25
N LEU A 13 9.22 -4.35 8.11
CA LEU A 13 8.90 -3.24 9.01
C LEU A 13 7.43 -3.34 9.43
N SER A 14 7.14 -3.21 10.72
CA SER A 14 5.78 -3.09 11.23
C SER A 14 5.69 -2.03 12.32
N PHE A 15 4.70 -1.14 12.17
CA PHE A 15 4.24 -0.19 13.18
C PHE A 15 2.75 -0.37 13.46
N HIS A 16 2.25 -1.61 13.36
CA HIS A 16 0.85 -1.95 13.56
C HIS A 16 0.26 -1.28 14.81
N GLU A 17 -0.87 -0.58 14.64
CA GLU A 17 -1.61 0.15 15.67
C GLU A 17 -0.74 1.15 16.45
N CYS A 18 0.22 1.80 15.77
CA CYS A 18 1.03 2.89 16.33
C CYS A 18 0.61 4.26 15.76
N PRO A 19 -0.53 4.85 16.19
CA PRO A 19 -1.05 6.09 15.61
C PRO A 19 -0.22 7.34 15.96
N ILE A 20 0.61 7.26 17.00
CA ILE A 20 1.45 8.37 17.48
C ILE A 20 2.74 8.54 16.68
N ILE A 21 3.13 7.55 15.86
CA ILE A 21 4.34 7.61 15.07
C ILE A 21 4.10 8.53 13.86
N SER A 22 4.91 9.58 13.76
CA SER A 22 4.82 10.57 12.69
C SER A 22 5.36 10.01 11.38
N GLU A 23 4.60 10.21 10.30
CA GLU A 23 5.07 9.82 8.96
C GLU A 23 6.29 10.63 8.52
N TYR A 24 6.37 11.91 8.91
CA TYR A 24 7.43 12.83 8.52
C TYR A 24 8.75 12.57 9.25
N SER A 25 8.70 12.35 10.56
CA SER A 25 9.91 12.28 11.40
C SER A 25 10.39 10.87 11.70
N ALA A 26 9.58 9.84 11.42
CA ALA A 26 9.95 8.45 11.69
C ALA A 26 9.77 7.55 10.46
N ILE A 27 8.56 7.43 9.92
CA ILE A 27 8.26 6.42 8.89
C ILE A 27 9.03 6.71 7.60
N ILE A 28 8.89 7.90 7.01
CA ILE A 28 9.59 8.25 5.76
C ILE A 28 11.12 8.18 5.91
N PRO A 29 11.73 8.72 6.99
CA PRO A 29 13.16 8.53 7.24
C PRO A 29 13.60 7.06 7.27
N ILE A 30 12.83 6.17 7.91
CA ILE A 30 13.14 4.73 7.92
C ILE A 30 13.04 4.14 6.52
N LEU A 31 11.95 4.43 5.79
CA LEU A 31 11.74 3.95 4.42
C LEU A 31 12.85 4.44 3.47
N THR A 32 13.36 5.65 3.68
CA THR A 32 14.48 6.22 2.91
C THR A 32 15.76 5.39 3.05
N HIS A 33 16.01 4.83 4.23
CA HIS A 33 17.26 4.11 4.52
C HIS A 33 17.13 2.58 4.39
N ALA A 34 15.94 2.06 4.09
CA ALA A 34 15.64 0.62 4.03
C ALA A 34 15.23 0.16 2.61
N PRO A 35 16.14 0.16 1.62
CA PRO A 35 15.83 -0.09 0.20
C PRO A 35 15.52 -1.56 -0.14
N ASN A 36 15.55 -2.46 0.83
CA ASN A 36 15.35 -3.91 0.66
C ASN A 36 14.10 -4.42 1.38
N LEU A 37 13.19 -3.53 1.79
CA LEU A 37 11.92 -3.91 2.37
C LEU A 37 11.09 -4.72 1.36
N THR A 38 10.59 -5.86 1.83
CA THR A 38 9.63 -6.73 1.13
C THR A 38 8.29 -6.80 1.87
N TYR A 39 8.26 -6.36 3.13
CA TYR A 39 7.07 -6.35 3.99
C TYR A 39 6.96 -5.01 4.74
N ILE A 40 5.80 -4.35 4.62
CA ILE A 40 5.45 -3.16 5.37
C ILE A 40 4.05 -3.33 5.97
N ASP A 41 3.94 -3.17 7.29
CA ASP A 41 2.65 -3.04 7.97
C ASP A 41 2.58 -1.72 8.75
N LEU A 42 1.72 -0.84 8.28
CA LEU A 42 1.42 0.46 8.89
C LEU A 42 -0.05 0.55 9.29
N SER A 43 -0.72 -0.60 9.45
CA SER A 43 -2.14 -0.62 9.79
C SER A 43 -2.38 0.13 11.09
N GLY A 44 -3.39 1.00 11.13
CA GLY A 44 -3.71 1.83 12.30
C GLY A 44 -2.76 3.01 12.54
N CYS A 45 -1.75 3.25 11.69
CA CYS A 45 -0.91 4.45 11.76
C CYS A 45 -1.62 5.69 11.21
N SER A 46 -1.18 6.87 11.66
CA SER A 46 -1.61 8.16 11.12
C SER A 46 -0.77 8.57 9.91
N ILE A 47 -0.89 7.82 8.81
CA ILE A 47 -0.22 8.09 7.53
C ILE A 47 -1.20 8.65 6.49
N SER A 48 -0.66 9.30 5.46
CA SER A 48 -1.42 9.85 4.34
C SER A 48 -0.89 9.40 2.98
N ASP A 49 -1.48 9.93 1.90
CA ASP A 49 -0.98 9.81 0.52
C ASP A 49 0.50 10.14 0.39
N LEU A 50 1.04 10.99 1.27
CA LEU A 50 2.46 11.31 1.34
C LEU A 50 3.33 10.05 1.42
N THR A 51 2.98 9.11 2.30
CA THR A 51 3.74 7.88 2.50
C THR A 51 3.69 6.98 1.25
N LEU A 52 2.52 6.84 0.60
CA LEU A 52 2.40 6.07 -0.64
C LEU A 52 3.13 6.73 -1.81
N ASN A 53 3.01 8.05 -1.96
CA ASN A 53 3.69 8.81 -3.01
C ASN A 53 5.21 8.74 -2.84
N PHE A 54 5.69 8.79 -1.59
CA PHE A 54 7.10 8.55 -1.29
C PHE A 54 7.53 7.15 -1.76
N LEU A 55 6.84 6.09 -1.32
CA LEU A 55 7.14 4.72 -1.72
C LEU A 55 7.11 4.55 -3.24
N ALA A 56 6.15 5.17 -3.94
CA ALA A 56 6.03 5.13 -5.40
C ALA A 56 7.22 5.74 -6.15
N GLY A 57 8.01 6.60 -5.49
CA GLY A 57 9.25 7.18 -6.01
C GLY A 57 10.51 6.37 -5.66
N THR A 58 10.37 5.25 -4.95
CA THR A 58 11.46 4.34 -4.57
C THR A 58 11.43 3.04 -5.39
N ASN A 59 12.29 2.08 -5.06
CA ASN A 59 12.25 0.72 -5.59
C ASN A 59 11.20 -0.17 -4.90
N ALA A 60 10.45 0.33 -3.92
CA ALA A 60 9.44 -0.44 -3.20
C ALA A 60 8.39 -1.11 -4.10
N PRO A 61 7.84 -0.47 -5.16
CA PRO A 61 6.83 -1.11 -6.01
C PRO A 61 7.34 -2.40 -6.67
N THR A 62 8.62 -2.46 -7.01
CA THR A 62 9.21 -3.64 -7.65
C THR A 62 9.79 -4.63 -6.65
N LYS A 63 9.65 -4.44 -5.33
CA LYS A 63 10.21 -5.31 -4.29
C LYS A 63 9.24 -5.77 -3.21
N LEU A 64 8.21 -4.98 -2.90
CA LEU A 64 7.27 -5.31 -1.85
C LEU A 64 6.40 -6.49 -2.26
N SER A 65 6.31 -7.46 -1.35
CA SER A 65 5.37 -8.58 -1.41
C SER A 65 4.17 -8.34 -0.49
N TYR A 66 4.33 -7.57 0.59
CA TYR A 66 3.26 -7.28 1.56
C TYR A 66 3.20 -5.79 1.88
N LEU A 67 2.02 -5.19 1.71
CA LEU A 67 1.72 -3.83 2.13
C LEU A 67 0.38 -3.78 2.86
N LEU A 68 0.43 -3.58 4.17
CA LEU A 68 -0.74 -3.56 5.02
C LEU A 68 -1.01 -2.14 5.55
N LEU A 69 -2.17 -1.57 5.16
CA LEU A 69 -2.59 -0.19 5.45
C LEU A 69 -4.01 -0.12 6.04
N ALA A 70 -4.50 -1.22 6.61
CA ALA A 70 -5.81 -1.27 7.25
C ALA A 70 -5.98 -0.16 8.30
N LYS A 71 -7.17 0.44 8.38
CA LYS A 71 -7.52 1.54 9.30
C LYS A 71 -6.71 2.84 9.13
N CYS A 72 -5.89 2.98 8.09
CA CYS A 72 -5.24 4.25 7.73
C CYS A 72 -6.27 5.19 7.07
N LYS A 73 -6.59 6.31 7.73
CA LYS A 73 -7.77 7.14 7.37
C LYS A 73 -7.54 8.17 6.28
N ASN A 74 -6.29 8.52 5.99
CA ASN A 74 -5.95 9.66 5.15
C ASN A 74 -5.30 9.23 3.82
N ILE A 75 -5.62 8.02 3.35
CA ILE A 75 -5.10 7.45 2.10
C ILE A 75 -6.21 7.45 1.04
N SER A 76 -5.99 8.12 -0.09
CA SER A 76 -6.94 8.21 -1.18
C SER A 76 -6.90 7.00 -2.13
N SER A 77 -8.00 6.81 -2.86
CA SER A 77 -8.09 5.85 -3.96
C SER A 77 -7.05 6.13 -5.05
N ASP A 78 -6.79 7.41 -5.35
CA ASP A 78 -5.93 7.80 -6.46
C ASP A 78 -4.47 7.48 -6.15
N ALA A 79 -4.01 7.78 -4.92
CA ALA A 79 -2.67 7.41 -4.46
C ALA A 79 -2.48 5.88 -4.40
N THR A 80 -3.49 5.17 -3.91
CA THR A 80 -3.49 3.70 -3.86
C THR A 80 -3.35 3.10 -5.25
N SER A 81 -4.20 3.50 -6.18
CA SER A 81 -4.22 2.96 -7.55
C SER A 81 -2.93 3.26 -8.29
N SER A 82 -2.41 4.49 -8.13
CA SER A 82 -1.12 4.90 -8.66
C SER A 82 0.03 4.02 -8.14
N PHE A 83 0.05 3.72 -6.84
CA PHE A 83 1.08 2.86 -6.24
C PHE A 83 0.97 1.40 -6.73
N ILE A 84 -0.21 0.80 -6.63
CA ILE A 84 -0.42 -0.62 -6.97
C ILE A 84 -0.21 -0.89 -8.47
N SER A 85 -0.51 0.07 -9.34
CA SER A 85 -0.26 -0.04 -10.78
C SER A 85 1.21 -0.25 -11.14
N LYS A 86 2.14 0.17 -10.25
CA LYS A 86 3.58 0.01 -10.42
C LYS A 86 4.12 -1.25 -9.74
N CYS A 87 3.28 -1.95 -8.98
CA CYS A 87 3.72 -3.10 -8.21
C CYS A 87 3.82 -4.35 -9.07
N THR A 88 4.98 -5.02 -9.04
CA THR A 88 5.24 -6.22 -9.87
C THR A 88 5.45 -7.50 -9.07
N GLN A 89 5.56 -7.41 -7.74
CA GLN A 89 5.79 -8.55 -6.86
C GLN A 89 4.83 -8.58 -5.65
N LEU A 90 3.79 -7.74 -5.65
CA LEU A 90 2.94 -7.54 -4.49
C LEU A 90 1.93 -8.69 -4.36
N GLU A 91 2.06 -9.50 -3.32
CA GLU A 91 1.21 -10.67 -3.05
C GLU A 91 0.03 -10.31 -2.14
N THR A 92 0.22 -9.41 -1.18
CA THR A 92 -0.83 -9.04 -0.22
C THR A 92 -0.91 -7.53 -0.07
N PHE A 93 -2.11 -7.01 -0.27
CA PHE A 93 -2.46 -5.62 -0.05
C PHE A 93 -3.75 -5.53 0.76
N ASN A 94 -3.73 -4.80 1.87
CA ASN A 94 -4.97 -4.45 2.57
C ASN A 94 -5.13 -2.94 2.67
N LEU A 95 -6.36 -2.50 2.44
CA LEU A 95 -6.78 -1.13 2.59
C LEU A 95 -8.28 -1.12 2.85
N TYR A 96 -8.65 -1.42 4.08
CA TYR A 96 -10.00 -1.13 4.55
C TYR A 96 -10.00 0.03 5.52
N CYS A 97 -10.87 1.00 5.28
CA CYS A 97 -11.10 2.11 6.19
C CYS A 97 -12.50 2.67 5.94
N ASN A 98 -13.23 3.00 7.01
CA ASN A 98 -14.63 3.45 7.00
C ASN A 98 -14.90 4.72 6.16
N ARG A 99 -13.88 5.36 5.55
CA ARG A 99 -14.02 6.62 4.81
C ARG A 99 -13.43 6.62 3.41
N THR A 100 -12.67 5.61 3.03
CA THR A 100 -11.96 5.59 1.75
C THR A 100 -12.68 4.65 0.80
N ALA A 101 -13.55 5.21 -0.03
CA ALA A 101 -14.08 4.48 -1.18
C ALA A 101 -12.96 4.38 -2.22
N ILE A 102 -12.44 3.17 -2.47
CA ILE A 102 -11.67 2.94 -3.69
C ILE A 102 -12.65 3.11 -4.85
N LYS A 103 -12.33 4.03 -5.77
CA LYS A 103 -13.11 4.28 -6.98
C LYS A 103 -13.01 3.07 -7.93
N GLU A 104 -13.99 2.93 -8.81
CA GLU A 104 -14.09 1.81 -9.75
C GLU A 104 -12.92 1.72 -10.72
N ASP A 105 -12.48 2.85 -11.26
CA ASP A 105 -11.28 2.96 -12.09
C ASP A 105 -10.03 2.49 -11.34
N GLY A 106 -9.91 2.87 -10.07
CA GLY A 106 -8.85 2.43 -9.18
C GLY A 106 -8.82 0.92 -8.97
N LEU A 107 -9.99 0.30 -8.77
CA LEU A 107 -10.10 -1.16 -8.65
C LEU A 107 -9.73 -1.87 -9.96
N ILE A 108 -10.14 -1.35 -11.12
CA ILE A 108 -9.74 -1.91 -12.42
C ILE A 108 -8.22 -1.84 -12.60
N THR A 109 -7.59 -0.74 -12.21
CA THR A 109 -6.13 -0.60 -12.25
C THR A 109 -5.44 -1.63 -11.35
N ILE A 110 -5.97 -1.84 -10.14
CA ILE A 110 -5.45 -2.83 -9.20
C ILE A 110 -5.57 -4.26 -9.78
N LEU A 111 -6.73 -4.62 -10.32
CA LEU A 111 -7.00 -5.95 -10.86
C LEU A 111 -6.26 -6.25 -12.17
N ARG A 112 -5.74 -5.22 -12.86
CA ARG A 112 -4.87 -5.35 -14.03
C ARG A 112 -3.38 -5.31 -13.69
N SER A 113 -3.02 -5.14 -12.43
CA SER A 113 -1.62 -5.10 -11.99
C SER A 113 -0.93 -6.43 -12.33
N PRO A 114 0.35 -6.45 -12.76
CA PRO A 114 1.04 -7.71 -13.09
C PRO A 114 1.22 -8.68 -11.92
N SER A 115 0.86 -8.30 -10.70
CA SER A 115 1.04 -9.12 -9.49
C SER A 115 -0.14 -10.08 -9.17
N VAL A 116 -1.17 -10.24 -10.04
CA VAL A 116 -2.46 -10.86 -9.67
C VAL A 116 -2.43 -12.35 -9.34
N GLU A 117 -1.36 -13.11 -9.66
CA GLU A 117 -1.42 -14.59 -9.51
C GLU A 117 -1.66 -15.07 -8.07
N ASN A 118 -1.37 -14.24 -7.05
CA ASN A 118 -1.68 -14.54 -5.64
C ASN A 118 -2.18 -13.32 -4.85
N PHE A 119 -2.70 -12.30 -5.54
CA PHE A 119 -3.00 -11.00 -4.97
C PHE A 119 -4.21 -11.04 -4.03
N LYS A 120 -3.95 -11.03 -2.72
CA LYS A 120 -4.98 -10.88 -1.69
C LYS A 120 -5.28 -9.42 -1.48
N ILE A 121 -6.47 -8.99 -1.89
CA ILE A 121 -7.01 -7.66 -1.62
C ILE A 121 -8.12 -7.71 -0.58
N ASP A 122 -7.90 -7.02 0.53
CA ASP A 122 -8.95 -6.77 1.53
C ASP A 122 -9.28 -5.28 1.57
N ILE A 123 -10.48 -4.97 1.07
CA ILE A 123 -11.07 -3.62 1.01
C ILE A 123 -12.42 -3.59 1.74
N GLY A 124 -12.68 -4.54 2.65
CA GLY A 124 -13.95 -4.68 3.35
C GLY A 124 -14.45 -3.37 3.96
N SER A 125 -15.77 -3.14 4.02
CA SER A 125 -16.35 -1.86 4.49
C SER A 125 -16.06 -0.61 3.65
N SER A 126 -15.33 -0.72 2.52
CA SER A 126 -15.30 0.35 1.50
C SER A 126 -16.68 0.44 0.83
N HIS A 127 -17.17 1.65 0.54
CA HIS A 127 -18.39 1.83 -0.26
C HIS A 127 -18.12 1.42 -1.72
N ILE A 128 -18.29 0.13 -2.01
CA ILE A 128 -18.20 -0.45 -3.35
C ILE A 128 -19.60 -0.33 -3.98
N THR A 129 -19.73 0.44 -5.07
CA THR A 129 -20.98 0.53 -5.83
C THR A 129 -21.30 -0.81 -6.52
N PRO A 130 -22.58 -1.17 -6.74
CA PRO A 130 -22.99 -2.51 -7.21
C PRO A 130 -22.40 -2.98 -8.54
N LEU A 131 -21.89 -2.08 -9.40
CA LEU A 131 -21.32 -2.38 -10.72
C LEU A 131 -20.10 -3.33 -10.66
N ILE A 132 -19.39 -3.33 -9.53
CA ILE A 132 -18.09 -3.99 -9.36
C ILE A 132 -18.26 -5.49 -9.09
N SER A 133 -19.46 -5.94 -8.70
CA SER A 133 -19.78 -7.37 -8.49
C SER A 133 -19.46 -8.22 -9.73
N THR A 134 -19.64 -7.65 -10.93
CA THR A 134 -19.37 -8.33 -12.20
C THR A 134 -17.87 -8.62 -12.42
N VAL A 135 -16.98 -7.81 -11.85
CA VAL A 135 -15.52 -7.98 -11.99
C VAL A 135 -14.99 -9.02 -11.01
N PHE A 136 -15.57 -9.10 -9.80
CA PHE A 136 -15.25 -10.16 -8.83
C PHE A 136 -15.65 -11.55 -9.34
N TYR A 137 -16.73 -11.67 -10.12
CA TYR A 137 -17.19 -12.96 -10.68
C TYR A 137 -16.40 -13.47 -11.90
N MET A 138 -15.47 -12.68 -12.47
CA MET A 138 -14.69 -13.09 -13.64
C MET A 138 -13.27 -13.59 -13.31
N ASN A 139 -12.87 -13.61 -12.03
CA ASN A 139 -11.54 -14.06 -11.61
C ASN A 139 -11.57 -15.04 -10.41
N ILE A 140 -12.66 -15.81 -10.25
CA ILE A 140 -12.72 -16.99 -9.38
C ILE A 140 -13.09 -18.19 -10.25
#